data_AF-A0A5X9FLK5-F1
#
_entry.id   AF-A0A5X9FLK5-F1
#
_cell.length_a   1.000
_cell.length_b   1.000
_cell.length_c   1.000
_cell.angle_alpha   90.00
_cell.angle_beta   90.00
_cell.angle_gamma   90.00
#
_symmetry.space_group_name_H-M   'P 1'
#
loop_
_entity.id
_entity.type
_entity.pdbx_description
1 polymer ?
#
loop_
_entity_poly.entity_id
_entity_poly.type
_entity_poly.pdbx_seq_one_letter_code
_entity_poly.pdbx_strand_id
1 'polypeptide(L)' 'MSQNGLRFTLDVDGLTPAATAVARFTLYQHLSTPFLLTVDIASDRS' A
#
# COMPACT_ATOMS: atom_id res chain seq x y z
N MET A 1 7.11 17.21 14.77
CA MET A 1 6.42 16.17 13.97
C MET A 1 7.48 15.48 13.12
N SER A 2 7.60 14.15 13.19
CA SER A 2 8.63 13.39 12.46
C SER A 2 8.56 13.69 10.96
N GLN A 3 9.68 14.12 10.37
CA GLN A 3 9.82 14.38 8.93
C GLN A 3 9.91 13.11 8.07
N ASN A 4 9.86 11.93 8.69
CA ASN A 4 9.75 10.68 7.97
C ASN A 4 8.30 10.53 7.50
N GLY A 5 8.06 10.74 6.22
CA GLY A 5 6.78 10.40 5.58
C GLY A 5 6.35 8.97 5.95
N LEU A 6 5.05 8.73 5.90
CA LEU A 6 4.48 7.41 6.17
C LEU A 6 5.09 6.38 5.21
N ARG A 7 5.72 5.34 5.77
CA ARG A 7 6.22 4.18 5.02
C ARG A 7 5.24 3.03 5.24
N PHE A 8 4.74 2.48 4.14
CA PHE A 8 3.87 1.31 4.16
C PHE A 8 4.61 0.14 3.54
N THR A 9 4.54 -1.01 4.19
CA THR A 9 4.94 -2.29 3.61
C THR A 9 3.66 -3.04 3.30
N LEU A 10 3.44 -3.37 2.03
CA LEU A 10 2.34 -4.24 1.62
C LEU A 10 2.87 -5.68 1.57
N ASP A 11 2.31 -6.54 2.40
CA ASP A 11 2.54 -7.98 2.38
C ASP A 11 1.20 -8.66 2.05
N VAL A 12 1.21 -9.52 1.04
CA VAL A 12 0.02 -10.22 0.55
C VAL A 12 0.37 -11.67 0.33
N ASP A 13 -0.31 -12.55 1.07
CA ASP A 13 -0.13 -13.99 0.94
C ASP A 13 -0.28 -14.44 -0.52
N GLY A 14 0.73 -15.14 -1.03
CA GLY A 14 0.76 -15.64 -2.41
C GLY A 14 1.28 -14.65 -3.46
N LEU A 15 1.63 -13.41 -3.09
CA LEU A 15 2.32 -12.46 -3.97
C LEU A 15 3.81 -12.35 -3.60
N THR A 16 4.68 -12.53 -4.59
CA THR A 16 6.13 -12.38 -4.38
C THR A 16 6.49 -10.89 -4.38
N PRO A 17 7.11 -10.33 -3.32
CA PRO A 17 7.36 -8.89 -3.18
C PRO A 17 8.23 -8.31 -4.30
N ALA A 18 9.17 -9.09 -4.84
CA ALA A 18 10.11 -8.60 -5.86
C ALA A 18 9.49 -8.40 -7.26
N ALA A 19 8.35 -9.05 -7.54
CA ALA A 19 7.68 -8.99 -8.85
C ALA A 19 6.54 -7.94 -8.89
N THR A 20 6.35 -7.21 -7.79
CA THR A 20 5.13 -6.45 -7.53
C THR A 20 5.48 -5.06 -6.98
N ALA A 21 5.26 -4.02 -7.77
CA ALA A 21 5.51 -2.64 -7.36
C ALA A 21 4.20 -1.95 -6.93
N VAL A 22 4.22 -1.27 -5.78
CA VAL A 22 3.13 -0.36 -5.39
C VAL A 22 3.25 0.92 -6.20
N ALA A 23 2.34 1.13 -7.15
CA ALA A 23 2.35 2.31 -8.03
C ALA A 23 1.69 3.52 -7.36
N ARG A 24 0.66 3.29 -6.54
CA ARG A 24 -0.07 4.32 -5.80
C ARG A 24 -0.72 3.72 -4.57
N PHE A 25 -0.86 4.51 -3.52
CA PHE A 25 -1.73 4.17 -2.39
C PHE A 25 -2.51 5.39 -1.91
N THR A 26 -3.67 5.16 -1.30
CA THR A 26 -4.45 6.18 -0.60
C THR A 26 -4.99 5.58 0.69
N LEU A 27 -4.65 6.20 1.82
CA LEU A 27 -5.21 5.87 3.12
C LEU A 27 -6.28 6.91 3.46
N TYR A 28 -7.53 6.46 3.56
CA TYR A 28 -8.62 7.26 4.07
C TYR A 28 -8.99 6.81 5.48
N GLN A 29 -8.91 7.72 6.44
CA GLN A 29 -9.26 7.48 7.83
C GLN A 29 -10.28 8.51 8.30
N HIS A 30 -11.33 8.03 8.97
CA HIS A 30 -12.33 8.86 9.62
C HIS A 30 -12.63 8.31 11.02
N LEU A 31 -13.00 9.19 11.95
CA LEU A 31 -13.24 8.80 13.34
C LEU A 31 -14.42 7.84 13.41
N SER A 32 -14.27 6.79 14.22
CA SER A 32 -15.33 5.79 14.48
C SER A 32 -15.80 5.02 13.24
N THR A 33 -14.97 4.96 12.18
CA THR A 33 -15.17 4.11 11.00
C THR A 33 -13.92 3.30 10.72
N PRO A 34 -14.02 2.06 10.22
CA PRO A 34 -12.84 1.35 9.70
C PRO A 34 -12.11 2.19 8.67
N PHE A 35 -10.78 2.15 8.66
CA PHE A 35 -9.99 2.83 7.63
C PHE A 35 -10.13 2.09 6.30
N LEU A 36 -10.01 2.84 5.21
CA LEU A 36 -9.94 2.30 3.85
C LEU A 36 -8.54 2.53 3.30
N LEU A 37 -7.89 1.44 2.89
CA LEU A 37 -6.61 1.48 2.18
C LEU A 37 -6.84 1.00 0.74
N THR A 38 -6.64 1.89 -0.22
CA THR A 38 -6.64 1.56 -1.66
C THR A 38 -5.20 1.53 -2.14
N VAL A 39 -4.80 0.45 -2.83
CA VAL A 39 -3.45 0.27 -3.37
C VAL A 39 -3.55 -0.14 -4.83
N ASP A 40 -2.90 0.62 -5.70
CA ASP A 40 -2.70 0.23 -7.09
C ASP A 40 -1.38 -0.53 -7.19
N ILE A 41 -1.46 -1.75 -7.71
CA ILE A 41 -0.34 -2.66 -7.83
C ILE A 41 -0.02 -2.86 -9.31
N ALA A 42 1.25 -2.72 -9.66
CA ALA A 42 1.77 -3.05 -10.98
C ALA A 42 2.66 -4.30 -10.87
N SER A 43 2.50 -5.22 -11.82
CA SER A 43 3.45 -6.31 -12.06
C SER A 43 4.14 -6.09 -13.39
N ASP A 44 5.35 -6.63 -13.54
CA ASP A 44 5.99 -6.69 -14.84
C ASP A 44 5.16 -7.54 -15.80
N ARG A 45 5.15 -7.13 -17.07
CA ARG A 45 4.50 -7.89 -18.14
C ARG A 45 5.48 -8.97 -18.58
N SER A 46 5.30 -10.19 -18.06
CA SER A 46 6.04 -11.39 -18.49
C SER A 46 5.88 -11.65 -19.99
#